data_AF-A0A061P1E2-F1
#
_entry.id   AF-A0A061P1E2-F1
#
_cell.length_a   1.000
_cell.length_b   1.000
_cell.length_c   1.000
_cell.angle_alpha   90.00
_cell.angle_beta   90.00
_cell.angle_gamma   90.00
#
_symmetry.space_group_name_H-M   'P 1'
#
loop_
_entity.id
_entity.type
_entity.pdbx_description
1 polymer ?
#
loop_
_entity_poly.entity_id
_entity_poly.type
_entity_poly.pdbx_seq_one_letter_code
_entity_poly.pdbx_strand_id
1 'polypeptide(L)'
;MMINPGDVLLLYGVYGIVLLPCMKLPKPLLLTVGILGTVVATVTTIKFLLPLPLMILGLAVGKYRIFERISRTIVTRLVVVSGLFAVIAFIYLVNIAPSFSIQLYEPIAHATFADRAFMLWPIFTCLYIALIVRFSSALRFLIPIGKMPITIYIGQSILLLLLSPSDLITLGQAFATSAIIVIICFICSHVWLRFFANGPLEWLIRTGTNTEVSRAISQR
;
A
#
# COMPACT_ATOMS: atom_id res chain seq x y z
N MET A 1 4.98 19.25 16.80
CA MET A 1 4.70 19.42 15.36
C MET A 1 4.55 18.02 14.77
N MET A 2 3.32 17.56 14.53
CA MET A 2 3.10 16.25 13.89
C MET A 2 3.53 16.38 12.43
N ILE A 3 4.53 15.60 12.00
CA ILE A 3 5.09 15.64 10.64
C ILE A 3 4.02 15.30 9.58
N ASN A 4 2.95 14.59 9.97
CA ASN A 4 1.75 14.36 9.17
C ASN A 4 0.54 14.02 10.09
N PRO A 5 -0.54 14.82 10.15
CA PRO A 5 -1.77 14.41 10.82
C PRO A 5 -2.43 13.27 10.03
N GLY A 6 -2.59 12.10 10.67
CA GLY A 6 -3.05 10.87 9.98
C GLY A 6 -1.95 9.87 9.67
N ASP A 7 -0.93 9.79 10.54
CA ASP A 7 0.25 8.94 10.34
C ASP A 7 -0.11 7.46 10.13
N VAL A 8 -0.17 7.09 8.86
CA VAL A 8 -0.53 5.76 8.40
C VAL A 8 0.55 4.75 8.82
N LEU A 9 1.79 5.20 9.04
CA LEU A 9 2.89 4.34 9.46
C LEU A 9 2.68 3.80 10.87
N LEU A 10 2.23 4.62 11.82
CA LEU A 10 1.88 4.16 13.17
C LEU A 10 0.75 3.13 13.12
N LEU A 11 -0.29 3.41 12.32
CA LEU A 11 -1.42 2.49 12.13
C LEU A 11 -0.97 1.13 11.56
N TYR A 12 -0.10 1.14 10.55
CA TYR A 12 0.47 -0.07 9.97
C TYR A 12 1.42 -0.79 10.94
N GLY A 13 2.12 -0.06 11.81
CA GLY A 13 2.90 -0.63 12.90
C GLY A 13 2.03 -1.41 13.89
N VAL A 14 0.89 -0.83 14.31
CA VAL A 14 -0.09 -1.51 15.17
C VAL A 14 -0.63 -2.77 14.48
N TYR A 15 -0.97 -2.70 13.18
CA TYR A 15 -1.39 -3.87 12.42
C TYR A 15 -0.29 -4.94 12.33
N GLY A 16 0.96 -4.52 12.17
CA GLY A 16 2.12 -5.42 12.23
C GLY A 16 2.20 -6.21 13.54
N ILE A 17 1.96 -5.56 14.67
CA ILE A 17 1.93 -6.22 15.99
C ILE A 17 0.77 -7.23 16.06
N VAL A 18 -0.41 -6.86 15.57
CA VAL A 18 -1.58 -7.77 15.50
C VAL A 18 -1.30 -9.00 14.61
N LEU A 19 -0.47 -8.86 13.57
CA LEU A 19 -0.13 -9.98 12.69
C LEU A 19 0.80 -11.02 13.35
N LEU A 20 1.57 -10.65 14.37
CA LEU A 20 2.49 -11.57 15.07
C LEU A 20 1.78 -12.81 15.63
N PRO A 21 0.67 -12.71 16.40
CA PRO A 21 -0.09 -13.88 16.79
C PRO A 21 -0.78 -14.56 15.59
N CYS A 22 -1.23 -13.80 14.59
CA CYS A 22 -1.84 -14.36 13.37
C CYS A 22 -0.89 -15.30 12.61
N MET A 23 0.43 -15.08 12.69
CA MET A 23 1.43 -16.00 12.10
C MET A 23 1.35 -17.42 12.64
N LYS A 24 0.79 -17.65 13.83
CA LYS A 24 0.60 -18.99 14.42
C LYS A 24 -0.69 -19.68 13.98
N LEU A 25 -1.63 -18.95 13.36
CA LEU A 25 -2.94 -19.48 12.98
C LEU A 25 -2.87 -20.41 11.75
N PRO A 26 -3.81 -21.38 11.63
CA PRO A 26 -3.88 -22.28 10.49
C PRO A 26 -4.25 -21.53 9.20
N LYS A 27 -3.77 -22.03 8.06
CA LYS A 27 -3.92 -21.37 6.75
C LYS A 27 -5.38 -21.11 6.34
N PRO A 28 -6.33 -22.05 6.54
CA PRO A 28 -7.73 -21.82 6.21
C PRO A 28 -8.35 -20.69 7.03
N LEU A 29 -8.04 -20.62 8.34
CA LEU A 29 -8.55 -19.56 9.21
C LEU A 29 -8.05 -18.19 8.77
N LEU A 30 -6.76 -18.04 8.45
CA LEU A 30 -6.21 -16.79 7.94
C LEU A 30 -6.87 -16.37 6.62
N LEU A 31 -7.12 -17.33 5.73
CA LEU A 31 -7.80 -17.07 4.46
C LEU A 31 -9.24 -16.60 4.69
N THR A 32 -10.00 -17.30 5.52
CA THR A 32 -11.40 -16.97 5.82
C THR A 32 -11.50 -15.61 6.52
N VAL A 33 -10.69 -15.37 7.55
CA VAL A 33 -10.68 -14.08 8.28
C VAL A 33 -10.25 -12.94 7.37
N GLY A 34 -9.23 -13.16 6.51
CA GLY A 34 -8.80 -12.16 5.54
C GLY A 34 -9.92 -11.81 4.54
N ILE A 35 -10.56 -12.81 3.93
CA ILE A 35 -11.64 -12.59 2.96
C ILE A 35 -12.85 -11.91 3.62
N LEU A 36 -13.35 -12.46 4.73
CA LEU A 36 -14.52 -11.90 5.43
C LEU A 36 -14.22 -10.49 5.92
N GLY A 37 -13.05 -10.25 6.50
CA GLY A 37 -12.63 -8.94 6.96
C GLY A 37 -12.52 -7.93 5.83
N THR A 38 -12.00 -8.33 4.65
CA THR A 38 -11.95 -7.47 3.47
C THR A 38 -13.36 -7.13 2.99
N VAL A 39 -14.26 -8.12 2.89
CA VAL A 39 -15.66 -7.90 2.48
C VAL A 39 -16.37 -6.94 3.44
N VAL A 40 -16.26 -7.18 4.75
CA VAL A 40 -16.86 -6.32 5.78
C VAL A 40 -16.31 -4.90 5.66
N ALA A 41 -14.99 -4.73 5.58
CA ALA A 41 -14.35 -3.41 5.47
C ALA A 41 -14.78 -2.65 4.21
N THR A 42 -14.94 -3.36 3.08
CA THR A 42 -15.42 -2.78 1.82
C THR A 42 -16.88 -2.36 1.92
N VAL A 43 -17.75 -3.17 2.52
CA VAL A 43 -19.19 -2.88 2.65
C VAL A 43 -19.46 -1.74 3.62
N THR A 44 -18.72 -1.67 4.74
CA THR A 44 -18.89 -0.61 5.73
C THR A 44 -18.19 0.70 5.36
N THR A 45 -17.44 0.71 4.25
CA THR A 45 -16.60 1.83 3.77
C THR A 45 -15.64 2.42 4.82
N ILE A 46 -15.32 1.65 5.87
CA ILE A 46 -14.39 2.07 6.93
C ILE A 46 -12.96 1.97 6.41
N LYS A 47 -12.43 3.11 5.93
CA LYS A 47 -11.11 3.22 5.27
C LYS A 47 -9.97 2.65 6.09
N PHE A 48 -9.99 2.87 7.41
CA PHE A 48 -8.94 2.41 8.31
C PHE A 48 -8.95 0.90 8.51
N LEU A 49 -10.10 0.23 8.36
CA LEU A 49 -10.24 -1.18 8.66
C LEU A 49 -9.62 -2.06 7.56
N LEU A 50 -9.68 -1.63 6.29
CA LEU A 50 -9.32 -2.45 5.13
C LEU A 50 -7.85 -2.95 5.07
N PRO A 51 -6.82 -2.19 5.49
CA PRO A 51 -5.43 -2.66 5.42
C PRO A 51 -5.17 -3.92 6.25
N LEU A 52 -5.72 -4.01 7.47
CA LEU A 52 -5.49 -5.16 8.35
C LEU A 52 -5.94 -6.51 7.76
N PRO A 53 -7.19 -6.71 7.28
CA PRO A 53 -7.61 -7.96 6.66
C PRO A 53 -6.88 -8.22 5.33
N LEU A 54 -6.49 -7.18 4.58
CA LEU A 54 -5.62 -7.36 3.40
C LEU A 54 -4.23 -7.87 3.77
N MET A 55 -3.64 -7.41 4.87
CA MET A 55 -2.37 -7.94 5.38
C MET A 55 -2.52 -9.39 5.86
N ILE A 56 -3.61 -9.73 6.55
CA ILE A 56 -3.94 -11.11 6.94
C ILE A 56 -4.10 -12.00 5.70
N LEU A 57 -4.79 -11.51 4.67
CA LEU A 57 -4.95 -12.19 3.40
C LEU A 57 -3.60 -12.40 2.70
N GLY A 58 -2.73 -11.38 2.68
CA GLY A 58 -1.37 -11.48 2.17
C GLY A 58 -0.53 -12.52 2.91
N LEU A 59 -0.66 -12.60 4.24
CA LEU A 59 -0.03 -13.64 5.06
C LEU A 59 -0.55 -15.04 4.70
N ALA A 60 -1.86 -15.21 4.49
CA ALA A 60 -2.45 -16.47 4.04
C ALA A 60 -1.89 -16.88 2.66
N VAL A 61 -1.91 -15.96 1.69
CA VAL A 61 -1.38 -16.14 0.33
C VAL A 61 0.10 -16.56 0.37
N GLY A 62 0.92 -15.94 1.23
CA GLY A 62 2.31 -16.31 1.46
C GLY A 62 2.47 -17.72 2.03
N LYS A 63 1.66 -18.11 3.02
CA LYS A 63 1.67 -19.48 3.58
C LYS A 63 1.23 -20.56 2.58
N TYR A 64 0.38 -20.21 1.63
CA TYR A 64 -0.01 -21.09 0.52
C TYR A 64 0.99 -21.09 -0.63
N ARG A 65 1.99 -20.18 -0.63
CA ARG A 65 2.97 -20.01 -1.71
C ARG A 65 2.30 -19.82 -3.07
N ILE A 66 1.18 -19.09 -3.11
CA ILE A 66 0.36 -18.95 -4.32
C ILE A 66 1.19 -18.35 -5.45
N PHE A 67 1.98 -17.31 -5.18
CA PHE A 67 2.80 -16.65 -6.20
C PHE A 67 3.91 -17.53 -6.77
N GLU A 68 4.36 -18.57 -6.05
CA GLU A 68 5.36 -19.53 -6.55
C GLU A 68 4.74 -20.59 -7.47
N ARG A 69 3.44 -20.89 -7.29
CA ARG A 69 2.75 -22.00 -7.96
C ARG A 69 1.79 -21.56 -9.06
N ILE A 70 1.47 -20.27 -9.12
CA ILE A 70 0.48 -19.75 -10.05
C ILE A 70 0.99 -19.79 -11.50
N SER A 71 0.19 -20.35 -12.40
CA SER A 71 0.56 -20.45 -13.81
C SER A 71 0.35 -19.12 -14.53
N ARG A 72 1.15 -18.87 -15.57
CA ARG A 72 1.04 -17.66 -16.41
C ARG A 72 -0.35 -17.52 -17.05
N THR A 73 -1.00 -18.64 -17.38
CA THR A 73 -2.37 -18.66 -17.93
C THR A 73 -3.39 -18.15 -16.93
N ILE A 74 -3.33 -18.61 -15.66
CA ILE A 74 -4.23 -18.14 -14.60
C ILE A 74 -4.01 -16.64 -14.36
N VAL A 75 -2.76 -16.19 -14.24
CA VAL A 75 -2.45 -14.76 -14.06
C VAL A 75 -2.99 -13.93 -15.22
N THR A 76 -2.86 -14.40 -16.46
CA THR A 76 -3.36 -13.68 -17.63
C THR A 76 -4.89 -13.61 -17.63
N ARG A 77 -5.59 -14.70 -17.27
CA ARG A 77 -7.04 -14.70 -17.08
C ARG A 77 -7.45 -13.72 -15.97
N LEU A 78 -6.73 -13.70 -14.86
CA LEU A 78 -6.99 -12.74 -13.77
C LEU A 78 -6.85 -11.31 -14.28
N VAL A 79 -5.77 -10.96 -14.96
CA VAL A 79 -5.57 -9.62 -15.55
C VAL A 79 -6.73 -9.25 -16.46
N VAL A 80 -7.15 -10.13 -17.37
CA VAL A 80 -8.25 -9.86 -18.31
C VAL A 80 -9.57 -9.67 -17.57
N VAL A 81 -9.93 -10.60 -16.69
CA VAL A 81 -11.21 -10.56 -15.94
C VAL A 81 -11.26 -9.33 -15.03
N SER A 82 -10.25 -9.13 -14.19
CA SER A 82 -10.19 -7.95 -13.31
C SER A 82 -10.08 -6.65 -14.11
N GLY A 83 -9.44 -6.69 -15.29
CA GLY A 83 -9.34 -5.54 -16.19
C GLY A 83 -10.69 -5.12 -16.76
N LEU A 84 -11.49 -6.09 -17.22
CA LEU A 84 -12.86 -5.84 -17.69
C LEU A 84 -13.72 -5.22 -16.58
N PHE A 85 -13.71 -5.83 -15.38
CA PHE A 85 -14.44 -5.28 -14.24
C PHE A 85 -13.92 -3.90 -13.81
N ALA A 86 -12.60 -3.67 -13.86
CA ALA A 86 -12.02 -2.36 -13.54
C ALA A 86 -12.42 -1.28 -14.54
N VAL A 87 -12.53 -1.61 -15.84
CA VAL A 87 -13.02 -0.67 -16.87
C VAL A 87 -14.49 -0.33 -16.62
N ILE A 88 -15.33 -1.32 -16.33
CA ILE A 88 -16.74 -1.09 -15.99
C ILE A 88 -16.86 -0.22 -14.73
N ALA A 89 -16.10 -0.56 -13.68
CA ALA A 89 -16.05 0.22 -12.44
C ALA A 89 -15.57 1.66 -12.69
N PHE A 90 -14.56 1.86 -13.53
CA PHE A 90 -14.05 3.17 -13.89
C PHE A 90 -15.09 4.00 -14.65
N ILE A 91 -15.76 3.42 -15.65
CA ILE A 91 -16.83 4.10 -16.38
C ILE A 91 -17.94 4.50 -15.40
N TYR A 92 -18.38 3.60 -14.53
CA TYR A 92 -19.37 3.91 -13.51
C TYR A 92 -18.93 5.09 -12.62
N LEU A 93 -17.69 5.07 -12.12
CA LEU A 93 -17.15 6.14 -11.28
C LEU A 93 -17.08 7.48 -11.98
N VAL A 94 -16.66 7.52 -13.25
CA VAL A 94 -16.62 8.77 -14.04
C VAL A 94 -18.03 9.36 -14.21
N ASN A 95 -19.05 8.52 -14.41
CA ASN A 95 -20.44 8.97 -14.56
C ASN A 95 -21.05 9.55 -13.27
N ILE A 96 -20.54 9.16 -12.10
CA ILE A 96 -21.00 9.69 -10.80
C ILE A 96 -20.02 10.70 -10.19
N ALA A 97 -18.94 11.02 -10.90
CA ALA A 97 -17.93 11.94 -10.40
C ALA A 97 -18.52 13.36 -10.28
N PRO A 98 -18.39 14.02 -9.12
CA PRO A 98 -18.85 15.38 -8.97
C PRO A 98 -18.05 16.32 -9.89
N SER A 99 -18.72 17.29 -10.49
CA SER A 99 -18.06 18.34 -11.28
C SER A 99 -17.08 19.11 -10.40
N PHE A 100 -15.84 19.25 -10.86
CA PHE A 100 -14.76 19.93 -10.14
C PHE A 100 -14.90 21.47 -10.22
N SER A 101 -16.10 22.00 -9.95
CA SER A 101 -16.35 23.42 -9.83
C SER A 101 -16.03 23.84 -8.39
N ILE A 102 -14.88 24.49 -8.20
CA ILE A 102 -14.39 24.99 -6.90
C ILE A 102 -15.43 25.89 -6.20
N GLN A 103 -16.35 26.49 -6.96
CA GLN A 103 -17.38 27.41 -6.46
C GLN A 103 -18.61 26.73 -5.82
N LEU A 104 -18.84 25.44 -6.08
CA LEU A 104 -19.93 24.65 -5.48
C LEU A 104 -19.35 23.35 -4.93
N TYR A 105 -18.60 23.45 -3.83
CA TYR A 105 -18.20 22.28 -3.08
C TYR A 105 -19.46 21.64 -2.47
N GLU A 106 -19.88 20.49 -3.00
CA GLU A 106 -21.03 19.71 -2.53
C GLU A 106 -20.56 18.51 -1.68
N PRO A 107 -20.50 18.63 -0.34
CA PRO A 107 -19.84 17.65 0.52
C PRO A 107 -20.47 16.25 0.40
N ILE A 108 -21.79 16.20 0.17
CA ILE A 108 -22.56 14.96 0.08
C ILE A 108 -22.24 14.19 -1.21
N ALA A 109 -22.10 14.90 -2.34
CA ALA A 109 -21.74 14.29 -3.61
C ALA A 109 -20.30 13.73 -3.56
N HIS A 110 -19.38 14.47 -2.94
CA HIS A 110 -18.00 14.02 -2.72
C HIS A 110 -17.91 12.81 -1.78
N ALA A 111 -18.67 12.79 -0.68
CA ALA A 111 -18.71 11.64 0.23
C ALA A 111 -19.27 10.39 -0.46
N THR A 112 -20.37 10.53 -1.19
CA THR A 112 -21.00 9.43 -1.93
C THR A 112 -20.06 8.86 -3.00
N PHE A 113 -19.40 9.72 -3.77
CA PHE A 113 -18.38 9.29 -4.73
C PHE A 113 -17.24 8.53 -4.04
N ALA A 114 -16.73 9.04 -2.92
CA ALA A 114 -15.65 8.41 -2.18
C ALA A 114 -16.04 7.02 -1.63
N ASP A 115 -17.26 6.86 -1.12
CA ASP A 115 -17.78 5.57 -0.64
C ASP A 115 -17.92 4.56 -1.79
N ARG A 116 -18.45 4.98 -2.94
CA ARG A 116 -18.57 4.11 -4.12
C ARG A 116 -17.21 3.73 -4.69
N ALA A 117 -16.27 4.67 -4.74
CA ALA A 117 -14.89 4.40 -5.15
C ALA A 117 -14.22 3.38 -4.22
N PHE A 118 -14.42 3.54 -2.91
CA PHE A 118 -13.87 2.61 -1.92
C PHE A 118 -14.47 1.21 -2.03
N MET A 119 -15.78 1.11 -2.23
CA MET A 119 -16.48 -0.16 -2.44
C MET A 119 -15.95 -0.92 -3.67
N LEU A 120 -15.53 -0.20 -4.72
CA LEU A 120 -15.00 -0.78 -5.96
C LEU A 120 -13.48 -1.03 -5.94
N TRP A 121 -12.75 -0.50 -4.96
CA TRP A 121 -11.29 -0.65 -4.86
C TRP A 121 -10.82 -2.12 -4.92
N PRO A 122 -11.46 -3.11 -4.27
CA PRO A 122 -11.00 -4.50 -4.37
C PRO A 122 -10.80 -4.99 -5.82
N ILE A 123 -11.62 -4.54 -6.78
CA ILE A 123 -11.48 -4.84 -8.21
C ILE A 123 -10.16 -4.29 -8.77
N PHE A 124 -9.88 -3.01 -8.49
CA PHE A 124 -8.64 -2.36 -8.90
C PHE A 124 -7.41 -2.99 -8.22
N THR A 125 -7.54 -3.40 -6.95
CA THR A 125 -6.47 -4.10 -6.22
C THR A 125 -6.18 -5.47 -6.84
N CYS A 126 -7.21 -6.23 -7.22
CA CYS A 126 -7.04 -7.49 -7.94
C CYS A 126 -6.30 -7.29 -9.26
N LEU A 127 -6.68 -6.28 -10.04
CA LEU A 127 -5.99 -5.93 -11.29
C LEU A 127 -4.53 -5.55 -11.03
N TYR A 128 -4.29 -4.66 -10.05
CA TYR A 128 -2.95 -4.22 -9.66
C TYR A 128 -2.04 -5.40 -9.29
N ILE A 129 -2.51 -6.30 -8.42
CA ILE A 129 -1.73 -7.49 -8.01
C ILE A 129 -1.50 -8.41 -9.21
N ALA A 130 -2.52 -8.66 -10.03
CA ALA A 130 -2.40 -9.52 -11.20
C ALA A 130 -1.37 -8.97 -12.21
N LEU A 131 -1.34 -7.66 -12.42
CA LEU A 131 -0.35 -6.98 -13.25
C LEU A 131 1.06 -7.10 -12.68
N ILE A 132 1.24 -6.88 -11.37
CA ILE A 132 2.55 -7.05 -10.72
C ILE A 132 3.07 -8.47 -10.91
N VAL A 133 2.24 -9.47 -10.66
CA VAL A 133 2.63 -10.88 -10.83
C VAL A 133 2.96 -11.15 -12.30
N ARG A 134 2.14 -10.64 -13.23
CA ARG A 134 2.31 -10.85 -14.68
C ARG A 134 3.59 -10.24 -15.24
N PHE A 135 3.99 -9.08 -14.72
CA PHE A 135 5.12 -8.27 -15.19
C PHE A 135 6.27 -8.19 -14.18
N SER A 136 6.30 -9.10 -13.20
CA SER A 136 7.28 -9.12 -12.12
C SER A 136 8.74 -9.03 -12.58
N SER A 137 9.08 -9.67 -13.72
CA SER A 137 10.43 -9.57 -14.30
C SER A 137 10.77 -8.18 -14.80
N ALA A 138 9.81 -7.48 -15.42
CA ALA A 138 10.01 -6.11 -15.89
C ALA A 138 10.06 -5.11 -14.73
N LEU A 139 9.38 -5.40 -13.61
CA LEU A 139 9.32 -4.56 -12.43
C LEU A 139 10.51 -4.75 -11.47
N ARG A 140 11.53 -5.52 -11.84
CA ARG A 140 12.72 -5.75 -10.98
C ARG A 140 13.47 -4.46 -10.63
N PHE A 141 13.39 -3.44 -11.49
CA PHE A 141 13.98 -2.13 -11.18
C PHE A 141 13.28 -1.41 -10.01
N LEU A 142 12.09 -1.86 -9.56
CA LEU A 142 11.42 -1.32 -8.37
C LEU A 142 11.89 -2.00 -7.07
N ILE A 143 12.70 -3.06 -7.14
CA ILE A 143 13.20 -3.78 -5.96
C ILE A 143 13.93 -2.85 -4.97
N PRO A 144 14.80 -1.91 -5.39
CA PRO A 144 15.48 -0.99 -4.48
C PRO A 144 14.51 -0.20 -3.60
N ILE A 145 13.42 0.31 -4.19
CA ILE A 145 12.37 1.03 -3.47
C ILE A 145 11.72 0.13 -2.43
N GLY A 146 11.37 -1.10 -2.82
CA GLY A 146 10.72 -2.07 -1.93
C GLY A 146 11.58 -2.53 -0.75
N LYS A 147 12.90 -2.35 -0.80
CA LYS A 147 13.82 -2.67 0.31
C LYS A 147 13.94 -1.55 1.36
N MET A 148 13.43 -0.36 1.06
CA MET A 148 13.58 0.83 1.90
C MET A 148 12.24 1.54 2.20
N PRO A 149 11.16 0.81 2.58
CA PRO A 149 9.82 1.41 2.68
C PRO A 149 9.71 2.51 3.76
N ILE A 150 10.38 2.36 4.90
CA ILE A 150 10.34 3.32 6.02
C ILE A 150 11.17 4.55 5.66
N THR A 151 12.39 4.34 5.14
CA THR A 151 13.22 5.44 4.66
C THR A 151 12.51 6.23 3.58
N ILE A 152 11.86 5.57 2.62
CA ILE A 152 11.14 6.26 1.54
C ILE A 152 9.91 6.98 2.07
N TYR A 153 9.14 6.38 2.98
CA TYR A 153 7.98 7.03 3.58
C TYR A 153 8.36 8.30 4.36
N ILE A 154 9.39 8.24 5.19
CA ILE A 154 9.86 9.43 5.93
C ILE A 154 10.51 10.44 4.98
N GLY A 155 11.30 9.96 4.02
CA GLY A 155 11.94 10.79 3.01
C GLY A 155 10.94 11.58 2.16
N GLN A 156 9.88 10.92 1.65
CA GLN A 156 8.83 11.62 0.89
C GLN A 156 8.10 12.65 1.76
N SER A 157 7.84 12.37 3.05
CA SER A 157 7.18 13.33 3.94
C SER A 157 8.05 14.57 4.18
N ILE A 158 9.36 14.39 4.38
CA ILE A 158 10.31 15.50 4.49
C ILE A 158 10.35 16.30 3.18
N LEU A 159 10.45 15.62 2.03
CA LEU A 159 10.47 16.28 0.72
C LEU A 159 9.17 17.05 0.45
N LEU A 160 8.02 16.52 0.88
CA LEU A 160 6.73 17.20 0.73
C LEU A 160 6.67 18.48 1.56
N LEU A 161 7.18 18.46 2.79
CA LEU A 161 7.30 19.66 3.63
C LEU A 161 8.24 20.72 3.03
N LEU A 162 9.31 20.29 2.34
CA LEU A 162 10.29 21.20 1.73
C LEU A 162 9.80 21.78 0.39
N LEU A 163 9.12 20.97 -0.43
CA LEU A 163 8.75 21.33 -1.81
C LEU A 163 7.34 21.92 -1.93
N SER A 164 6.48 21.76 -0.92
CA SER A 164 5.10 22.27 -0.94
C SER A 164 4.79 23.07 0.33
N PRO A 165 5.41 24.25 0.54
CA PRO A 165 5.25 25.04 1.76
C PRO A 165 3.90 25.75 1.87
N SER A 166 3.10 25.78 0.80
CA SER A 166 1.80 26.46 0.77
C SER A 166 0.64 25.47 0.68
N ASP A 167 -0.43 25.71 1.45
CA ASP A 167 -1.64 24.88 1.45
C ASP A 167 -2.47 24.99 0.15
N LEU A 168 -2.23 26.02 -0.67
CA LEU A 168 -2.91 26.23 -1.94
C LEU A 168 -1.98 25.92 -3.12
N ILE A 169 -1.97 24.66 -3.55
CA ILE A 169 -1.32 24.22 -4.80
C ILE A 169 -2.38 23.85 -5.84
N THR A 170 -2.14 24.21 -7.10
CA THR A 170 -2.99 23.75 -8.21
C THR A 170 -2.82 22.25 -8.43
N LEU A 171 -3.79 21.59 -9.06
CA LEU A 171 -3.70 20.16 -9.40
C LEU A 171 -2.44 19.83 -10.24
N GLY A 172 -2.09 20.69 -11.18
CA GLY A 172 -0.89 20.54 -12.00
C GLY A 172 0.40 20.63 -11.19
N GLN A 173 0.47 21.57 -10.24
CA GLN A 173 1.60 21.67 -9.31
C GLN A 173 1.66 20.48 -8.37
N ALA A 174 0.54 20.02 -7.82
CA ALA A 174 0.49 18.83 -6.98
C ALA A 174 1.00 17.58 -7.71
N PHE A 175 0.58 17.40 -8.97
CA PHE A 175 1.07 16.33 -9.81
C PHE A 175 2.58 16.44 -10.06
N ALA A 176 3.07 17.62 -10.46
CA ALA A 176 4.48 17.86 -10.70
C ALA A 176 5.33 17.61 -9.44
N THR A 177 4.93 18.14 -8.29
CA THR A 177 5.62 17.93 -7.01
C THR A 177 5.65 16.44 -6.63
N SER A 178 4.53 15.73 -6.77
CA SER A 178 4.48 14.29 -6.48
C SER A 178 5.41 13.48 -7.40
N ALA A 179 5.45 13.82 -8.69
CA ALA A 179 6.34 13.17 -9.66
C ALA A 179 7.81 13.41 -9.33
N ILE A 180 8.17 14.66 -8.97
CA ILE A 180 9.52 15.02 -8.53
C ILE A 180 9.93 14.20 -7.30
N ILE A 181 9.08 14.14 -6.28
CA ILE A 181 9.34 13.36 -5.06
C ILE A 181 9.57 11.89 -5.39
N VAL A 182 8.71 11.28 -6.20
CA VAL A 182 8.84 9.88 -6.61
C VAL A 182 10.15 9.65 -7.36
N ILE A 183 10.54 10.55 -8.27
CA ILE A 183 11.81 10.45 -9.01
C ILE A 183 13.01 10.57 -8.06
N ILE A 184 12.99 11.51 -7.11
CA ILE A 184 14.04 11.65 -6.10
C ILE A 184 14.16 10.38 -5.27
N CYS A 185 13.06 9.87 -4.70
CA CYS A 185 13.05 8.63 -3.93
C CYS A 185 13.55 7.43 -4.75
N PHE A 186 13.17 7.37 -6.02
CA PHE A 186 13.63 6.34 -6.95
C PHE A 186 15.15 6.39 -7.13
N ILE A 187 15.71 7.55 -7.47
CA ILE A 187 17.14 7.72 -7.69
C ILE A 187 17.92 7.44 -6.39
N CYS A 188 17.50 8.06 -5.27
CA CYS A 188 18.15 7.90 -3.98
C CYS A 188 18.17 6.43 -3.52
N SER A 189 17.07 5.69 -3.66
CA SER A 189 17.03 4.27 -3.29
C SER A 189 17.97 3.41 -4.13
N HIS A 190 18.08 3.68 -5.44
CA HIS A 190 19.00 2.97 -6.32
C HIS A 190 20.46 3.28 -6.04
N VAL A 191 20.79 4.56 -5.83
CA VAL A 191 22.16 4.98 -5.51
C VAL A 191 22.58 4.44 -4.15
N TRP A 192 21.71 4.57 -3.15
CA TRP A 192 21.99 4.11 -1.79
C TRP A 192 22.28 2.61 -1.72
N LEU A 193 21.45 1.79 -2.39
CA LEU A 193 21.59 0.33 -2.35
C LEU A 193 22.76 -0.21 -3.18
N ARG A 194 23.52 0.66 -3.88
CA ARG A 194 24.84 0.29 -4.43
C ARG A 194 25.91 0.23 -3.34
N PHE A 195 25.76 1.01 -2.27
CA PHE A 195 26.74 1.11 -1.19
C PHE A 195 26.30 0.39 0.09
N PHE A 196 24.99 0.32 0.35
CA PHE A 196 24.44 -0.25 1.58
C PHE A 196 23.42 -1.34 1.30
N ALA A 197 23.29 -2.31 2.21
CA ALA A 197 22.38 -3.45 2.02
C ALA A 197 20.90 -3.13 2.35
N ASN A 198 20.67 -2.12 3.21
CA ASN A 198 19.35 -1.69 3.67
C ASN A 198 19.29 -0.17 3.71
N GLY A 199 18.08 0.38 3.78
CA GLY A 199 17.91 1.81 4.01
C GLY A 199 18.36 2.23 5.40
N PRO A 200 18.69 3.52 5.59
CA PRO A 200 19.20 4.03 6.87
C PRO A 200 18.24 3.76 8.04
N LEU A 201 16.93 4.00 7.86
CA LEU A 201 15.95 3.78 8.93
C LEU A 201 15.67 2.29 9.15
N GLU A 202 15.66 1.49 8.09
CA GLU A 202 15.53 0.04 8.19
C GLU A 202 16.71 -0.58 8.95
N TRP A 203 17.91 -0.06 8.73
CA TRP A 203 19.12 -0.48 9.44
C TRP A 203 19.04 -0.18 10.94
N LEU A 204 18.58 1.02 11.32
CA LEU A 204 18.39 1.40 12.74
C LEU A 204 17.44 0.43 13.45
N ILE A 205 16.29 0.13 12.84
CA ILE A 205 15.29 -0.78 13.42
C ILE A 205 15.87 -2.18 13.58
N ARG A 206 16.52 -2.71 12.54
CA ARG A 206 17.12 -4.06 12.58
C ARG A 206 18.19 -4.18 13.65
N THR A 207 18.98 -3.13 13.85
CA THR A 207 20.03 -3.11 14.88
C THR A 207 19.41 -3.13 16.27
N GLY A 208 18.33 -2.35 16.49
CA GLY A 208 17.58 -2.35 17.75
C GLY A 208 16.90 -3.69 18.05
N THR A 209 16.26 -4.32 17.06
CA THR A 209 15.55 -5.59 17.28
C THR A 209 16.50 -6.80 17.44
N ASN A 210 17.62 -6.83 16.70
CA ASN A 210 18.56 -7.96 16.80
C ASN A 210 19.38 -7.93 18.10
N THR A 211 19.65 -6.74 18.65
CA THR A 211 20.39 -6.63 19.92
C THR A 211 19.57 -7.10 21.12
N GLU A 212 18.24 -6.95 21.11
CA GLU A 212 17.38 -7.47 22.19
C GLU A 212 17.22 -9.00 22.15
N VAL A 213 17.13 -9.61 20.97
CA VAL A 213 17.07 -11.08 20.84
C VAL A 213 18.38 -11.73 21.31
N SER A 214 19.52 -11.10 21.04
CA SER A 214 20.83 -11.57 21.52
C SER A 214 20.97 -11.44 23.04
N ARG A 215 20.51 -10.34 23.65
CA ARG A 215 20.53 -10.15 25.12
C ARG A 215 19.56 -11.06 25.86
N ALA A 216 18.40 -11.38 25.29
CA ALA A 216 17.43 -12.30 25.89
C ALA A 216 17.90 -13.77 25.87
N ILE A 217 18.79 -14.14 24.93
CA ILE A 217 19.39 -15.47 24.85
C ILE A 217 20.65 -15.57 25.73
N SER A 218 21.37 -14.48 25.98
CA SER A 218 22.56 -14.47 26.85
C SER A 218 22.25 -14.36 28.35
N GLN A 219 20.97 -14.34 28.75
CA GLN A 219 20.52 -14.28 30.15
C GLN A 219 19.71 -15.53 30.57
N ARG A 220 19.76 -16.59 29.75
CA ARG A 220 19.30 -17.95 30.10
C ARG A 220 20.49 -18.89 30.11
#